data_AF-A0A2A6RME4-F1
#
_entry.id   AF-A0A2A6RME4-F1
#
_cell.length_a   1.000
_cell.length_b   1.000
_cell.length_c   1.000
_cell.angle_alpha   90.00
_cell.angle_beta   90.00
_cell.angle_gamma   90.00
#
_symmetry.space_group_name_H-M   'P 1'
#
loop_
_entity.id
_entity.type
_entity.pdbx_description
1 polymer ?
#
loop_
_entity_poly.entity_id
_entity_poly.type
_entity_poly.pdbx_seq_one_letter_code
_entity_poly.pdbx_strand_id
1 'polypeptide(L)'
;MYSCDAVKIESSQILDKVNSTCSPPISDLSLERITIDNHMLIVITIPPSPYLHETTKKIETKKAPYNEGTVFIRRGESISNATQEERDAIRREKQRVFGENRVMDLLERRISMTEQRIEQLQVDITEQRYRGEVSDFSIIEDDIKIEKLTLDYLKSKRIFRQQNTRSGKRFYDYAVKLIEEKIPNIIKFLASNSMNTNGLIDEIYQDAEDAIRKAFELGFIRPRGYLYLMRFYDFKQQMREAYDCGCDALEIDHHILDLYRFHLQICWSIYDLYEDDREDVMHYINLNKQNICRILGVTEVDDRGEPILDAIEFNL
;
A
#
# COMPACT_ATOMS: atom_id res chain seq x y z
N MET A 1 3.06 -22.40 60.05
CA MET A 1 2.83 -22.14 58.62
C MET A 1 2.61 -20.66 58.45
N TYR A 2 3.46 -19.96 57.71
CA TYR A 2 3.21 -18.56 57.38
C TYR A 2 2.08 -18.51 56.36
N SER A 3 0.98 -17.81 56.68
CA SER A 3 -0.09 -17.54 55.71
C SER A 3 0.49 -16.62 54.62
N CYS A 4 0.43 -17.08 53.38
CA CYS A 4 0.84 -16.31 52.20
C CYS A 4 -0.18 -15.24 51.80
N ASP A 5 -1.25 -15.04 52.58
CA ASP A 5 -2.31 -14.06 52.28
C ASP A 5 -1.84 -12.59 52.43
N ALA A 6 -0.63 -12.38 52.97
CA ALA A 6 -0.09 -11.05 53.26
C ALA A 6 0.65 -10.38 52.09
N VAL A 7 1.04 -11.12 51.04
CA VAL A 7 1.84 -10.55 49.94
C VAL A 7 0.92 -9.98 48.85
N LYS A 8 0.52 -8.71 49.03
CA LYS A 8 -0.21 -7.94 48.02
C LYS A 8 0.76 -7.37 46.98
N ILE A 9 1.02 -8.12 45.92
CA ILE A 9 1.74 -7.60 44.74
C ILE A 9 0.70 -7.07 43.75
N GLU A 10 0.81 -5.78 43.42
CA GLU A 10 -0.02 -5.12 42.41
C GLU A 10 0.65 -5.17 41.03
N SER A 11 -0.15 -5.13 39.96
CA SER A 11 0.35 -5.16 38.59
C SER A 11 1.25 -3.95 38.28
N SER A 12 0.90 -2.77 38.79
CA SER A 12 1.69 -1.53 38.70
C SER A 12 3.11 -1.71 39.25
N GLN A 13 3.24 -2.32 40.42
CA GLN A 13 4.53 -2.54 41.08
C GLN A 13 5.44 -3.46 40.27
N ILE A 14 4.88 -4.52 39.66
CA ILE A 14 5.63 -5.40 38.76
C ILE A 14 6.03 -4.63 37.50
N LEU A 15 5.10 -3.88 36.90
CA LEU A 15 5.35 -3.14 35.67
C LEU A 15 6.47 -2.12 35.88
N ASP A 16 6.42 -1.33 36.96
CA ASP A 16 7.44 -0.38 37.34
C ASP A 16 8.80 -1.07 37.55
N LYS A 17 8.79 -2.23 38.22
CA LYS A 17 10.01 -3.00 38.45
C LYS A 17 10.63 -3.47 37.14
N VAL A 18 9.83 -4.01 36.22
CA VAL A 18 10.29 -4.49 34.91
C VAL A 18 10.78 -3.32 34.06
N ASN A 19 10.00 -2.23 33.97
CA ASN A 19 10.33 -1.04 33.20
C ASN A 19 11.55 -0.29 33.74
N SER A 20 11.88 -0.42 35.04
CA SER A 20 13.13 0.12 35.61
C SER A 20 14.41 -0.50 35.04
N THR A 21 14.28 -1.61 34.30
CA THR A 21 15.38 -2.39 33.71
C THR A 21 15.20 -2.63 32.21
N CYS A 22 14.18 -2.08 31.55
CA CYS A 22 13.78 -2.44 30.19
C CYS A 22 13.57 -1.21 29.30
N SER A 23 14.11 -1.24 28.07
CA SER A 23 13.89 -0.24 27.03
C SER A 23 13.52 -0.89 25.69
N PRO A 24 12.51 -0.36 24.96
CA PRO A 24 11.53 0.60 25.46
C PRO A 24 10.71 -0.01 26.61
N PRO A 25 10.02 0.81 27.43
CA PRO A 25 9.17 0.29 28.49
C PRO A 25 8.03 -0.56 27.90
N ILE A 26 7.61 -1.59 28.63
CA ILE A 26 6.42 -2.38 28.33
C ILE A 26 5.20 -1.51 28.67
N SER A 27 4.21 -1.52 27.77
CA SER A 27 2.99 -0.72 27.90
C SER A 27 2.09 -1.19 29.03
N ASP A 28 1.93 -2.51 29.16
CA ASP A 28 0.93 -3.14 30.00
C ASP A 28 1.32 -4.58 30.36
N LEU A 29 0.75 -5.09 31.44
CA LEU A 29 0.81 -6.49 31.84
C LEU A 29 -0.51 -6.84 32.53
N SER A 30 -1.00 -8.06 32.33
CA SER A 30 -2.12 -8.58 33.12
C SER A 30 -1.61 -9.54 34.20
N LEU A 31 -2.27 -9.50 35.36
CA LEU A 31 -1.93 -10.31 36.51
C LEU A 31 -3.18 -11.07 36.97
N GLU A 32 -3.08 -12.38 36.97
CA GLU A 32 -4.13 -13.29 37.43
C GLU A 32 -3.63 -14.11 38.61
N ARG A 33 -4.46 -14.28 39.63
CA ARG A 33 -4.14 -15.10 40.81
C ARG A 33 -4.99 -16.36 40.76
N ILE A 34 -4.33 -17.51 40.69
CA ILE A 34 -4.99 -18.82 40.56
C ILE A 34 -4.57 -19.67 41.75
N THR A 35 -5.52 -20.30 42.42
CA THR A 35 -5.24 -21.23 43.53
C THR A 35 -5.34 -22.66 43.04
N ILE A 36 -4.27 -23.45 43.17
CA ILE A 36 -4.20 -24.87 42.80
C ILE A 36 -3.68 -25.65 44.01
N ASP A 37 -4.43 -26.65 44.49
CA ASP A 37 -4.06 -27.48 45.66
C ASP A 37 -3.62 -26.66 46.89
N ASN A 38 -4.37 -25.60 47.23
CA ASN A 38 -4.05 -24.63 48.29
C ASN A 38 -2.74 -23.84 48.09
N HIS A 39 -2.16 -23.84 46.88
CA HIS A 39 -1.03 -22.99 46.51
C HIS A 39 -1.52 -21.84 45.63
N MET A 40 -1.11 -20.61 45.98
CA MET A 40 -1.41 -19.42 45.18
C MET A 40 -0.35 -19.24 44.09
N LEU A 41 -0.78 -19.27 42.84
CA LEU A 41 0.02 -18.96 41.66
C LEU A 41 -0.32 -17.54 41.19
N ILE A 42 0.70 -16.81 40.77
CA ILE A 42 0.56 -15.51 40.10
C ILE A 42 0.95 -15.72 38.64
N VAL A 43 -0.02 -15.58 37.75
CA VAL A 43 0.18 -15.62 36.29
C VAL A 43 0.36 -14.20 35.81
N ILE A 44 1.53 -13.92 35.22
CA ILE A 44 1.84 -12.63 34.59
C ILE A 44 1.79 -12.85 33.09
N THR A 45 0.91 -12.13 32.40
CA THR A 45 0.83 -12.16 30.94
C THR A 45 1.32 -10.82 30.39
N ILE A 46 2.31 -10.88 29.49
CA ILE A 46 2.83 -9.72 28.77
C ILE A 46 2.26 -9.80 27.34
N PRO A 47 1.47 -8.82 26.90
CA PRO A 47 0.93 -8.83 25.55
C PRO A 47 2.03 -8.62 24.50
N PRO A 48 1.84 -9.12 23.27
CA PRO A 48 2.76 -8.86 22.17
C PRO A 48 2.92 -7.35 21.91
N SER A 49 4.17 -6.89 21.79
CA SER A 49 4.51 -5.48 21.52
C SER A 49 5.21 -5.29 20.17
N PRO A 50 5.17 -4.09 19.56
CA PRO A 50 5.90 -3.78 18.33
C PRO A 50 7.41 -3.65 18.54
N TYR A 51 7.87 -3.62 19.79
CA TYR A 51 9.25 -3.26 20.12
C TYR A 51 10.11 -4.47 20.50
N LEU A 52 11.39 -4.40 20.17
CA LEU A 52 12.40 -5.30 20.73
C LEU A 52 12.85 -4.73 22.07
N HIS A 53 12.46 -5.38 23.16
CA HIS A 53 12.79 -4.96 24.52
C HIS A 53 14.18 -5.47 24.93
N GLU A 54 15.01 -4.58 25.46
CA GLU A 54 16.36 -4.86 25.91
C GLU A 54 16.65 -4.28 27.29
N THR A 55 17.62 -4.84 28.00
CA THR A 55 17.96 -4.38 29.34
C THR A 55 18.66 -3.03 29.33
N THR A 56 18.23 -2.08 30.16
CA THR A 56 18.86 -0.73 30.26
C THR A 56 20.04 -0.66 31.21
N LYS A 57 20.31 -1.74 31.95
CA LYS A 57 21.44 -1.83 32.90
C LYS A 57 21.82 -3.29 33.10
N LYS A 58 23.03 -3.50 33.62
CA LYS A 58 23.48 -4.83 34.03
C LYS A 58 22.55 -5.42 35.10
N ILE A 59 22.15 -6.68 34.93
CA ILE A 59 21.28 -7.42 35.87
C ILE A 59 22.10 -8.55 36.48
N GLU A 60 22.22 -8.56 37.81
CA GLU A 60 22.89 -9.65 38.52
C GLU A 60 21.86 -10.64 39.03
N THR A 61 21.97 -11.90 38.59
CA THR A 61 21.12 -13.00 39.06
C THR A 61 21.98 -14.08 39.72
N LYS A 62 21.34 -14.96 40.49
CA LYS A 62 22.04 -16.10 41.13
C LYS A 62 22.71 -17.04 40.12
N LYS A 63 22.21 -17.09 38.88
CA LYS A 63 22.71 -18.00 37.84
C LYS A 63 23.83 -17.35 37.01
N ALA A 64 23.62 -16.11 36.59
CA ALA A 64 24.57 -15.37 35.74
C ALA A 64 24.32 -13.86 35.80
N PRO A 65 25.36 -13.04 35.58
CA PRO A 65 25.18 -11.62 35.25
C PRO A 65 24.76 -11.47 33.78
N TYR A 66 23.87 -10.52 33.52
CA TYR A 66 23.47 -10.10 32.18
C TYR A 66 23.90 -8.65 31.96
N ASN A 67 24.55 -8.37 30.83
CA ASN A 67 25.03 -7.04 30.51
C ASN A 67 23.87 -6.12 30.07
N GLU A 68 24.12 -4.82 30.08
CA GLU A 68 23.24 -3.85 29.42
C GLU A 68 23.09 -4.16 27.92
N GLY A 69 21.93 -3.85 27.34
CA GLY A 69 21.58 -4.17 25.95
C GLY A 69 21.25 -5.65 25.69
N THR A 70 21.15 -6.49 26.72
CA THR A 70 20.77 -7.89 26.56
C THR A 70 19.29 -8.00 26.18
N VAL A 71 19.01 -8.78 25.13
CA VAL A 71 17.66 -9.20 24.73
C VAL A 71 17.49 -10.65 25.12
N PHE A 72 16.42 -10.95 25.86
CA PHE A 72 16.08 -12.31 26.25
C PHE A 72 15.10 -12.94 25.28
N ILE A 73 15.39 -14.18 24.87
CA ILE A 73 14.50 -14.98 24.03
C ILE A 73 14.21 -16.32 24.70
N ARG A 74 12.99 -16.82 24.50
CA ARG A 74 12.56 -18.13 25.01
C ARG A 74 12.82 -19.20 23.96
N ARG A 75 13.55 -20.24 24.32
CA ARG A 75 13.80 -21.43 23.51
C ARG A 75 13.24 -22.65 24.24
N GLY A 76 11.99 -23.01 23.92
CA GLY A 76 11.23 -24.03 24.65
C GLY A 76 11.00 -23.61 26.11
N GLU A 77 11.61 -24.34 27.05
CA GLU A 77 11.54 -24.05 28.49
C GLU A 77 12.69 -23.17 29.00
N SER A 78 13.69 -22.90 28.16
CA SER A 78 14.88 -22.12 28.55
C SER A 78 14.79 -20.66 28.10
N ILE A 79 15.49 -19.79 28.83
CA ILE A 79 15.71 -18.38 28.47
C ILE A 79 17.19 -18.23 28.14
N SER A 80 17.50 -17.63 27.00
CA SER A 80 18.87 -17.34 26.55
C SER A 80 18.99 -15.93 26.01
N ASN A 81 20.23 -15.43 25.95
CA ASN A 81 20.54 -14.17 25.30
C ASN A 81 20.36 -14.33 23.77
N ALA A 82 19.71 -13.37 23.13
CA ALA A 82 19.59 -13.33 21.68
C ALA A 82 20.93 -12.97 21.03
N THR A 83 21.27 -13.70 19.97
CA THR A 83 22.35 -13.31 19.05
C THR A 83 21.94 -12.07 18.25
N GLN A 84 22.91 -11.41 17.61
CA GLN A 84 22.61 -10.25 16.77
C GLN A 84 21.69 -10.60 15.59
N GLU A 85 21.93 -11.74 14.94
CA GLU A 85 21.08 -12.25 13.86
C GLU A 85 19.63 -12.46 14.30
N GLU A 86 19.42 -13.03 15.50
CA GLU A 86 18.08 -13.19 16.09
C GLU A 86 17.43 -11.85 16.41
N ARG A 87 18.18 -10.88 16.95
CA ARG A 87 17.66 -9.52 17.20
C ARG A 87 17.16 -8.89 15.90
N ASP A 88 17.91 -9.03 14.82
CA ASP A 88 17.56 -8.46 13.52
C ASP A 88 16.40 -9.22 12.86
N ALA A 89 16.32 -10.54 13.04
CA ALA A 89 15.16 -11.33 12.62
C ALA A 89 13.89 -10.92 13.38
N ILE A 90 13.95 -10.78 14.71
CA ILE A 90 12.80 -10.38 15.53
C ILE A 90 12.38 -8.94 15.22
N ARG A 91 13.32 -8.02 14.98
CA ARG A 91 12.97 -6.65 14.55
C ARG A 91 12.20 -6.66 13.23
N ARG A 92 12.69 -7.39 12.22
CA ARG A 92 12.00 -7.52 10.93
C ARG A 92 10.60 -8.12 11.09
N GLU A 93 10.48 -9.16 11.91
CA GLU A 93 9.19 -9.81 12.13
C GLU A 93 8.21 -8.92 12.91
N LYS A 94 8.67 -8.21 13.95
CA LYS A 94 7.84 -7.24 14.67
C LYS A 94 7.42 -6.07 13.77
N GLN A 95 8.32 -5.57 12.92
CA GLN A 95 7.96 -4.55 11.93
C GLN A 95 6.91 -5.08 10.95
N ARG A 96 7.02 -6.33 10.51
CA ARG A 96 6.03 -6.97 9.64
C ARG A 96 4.67 -7.08 10.32
N VAL A 97 4.62 -7.70 11.50
CA VAL A 97 3.38 -7.99 12.24
C VAL A 97 2.69 -6.71 12.73
N PHE A 98 3.43 -5.80 13.36
CA PHE A 98 2.85 -4.60 13.95
C PHE A 98 2.82 -3.41 13.01
N GLY A 99 3.68 -3.38 11.98
CA GLY A 99 3.59 -2.40 10.91
C GLY A 99 2.29 -2.55 10.14
N GLU A 100 1.95 -3.76 9.71
CA GLU A 100 0.69 -4.05 9.02
C GLU A 100 -0.54 -3.63 9.85
N ASN A 101 -0.56 -3.96 11.15
CA ASN A 101 -1.65 -3.57 12.05
C ASN A 101 -1.77 -2.05 12.20
N ARG A 102 -0.66 -1.32 12.37
CA ARG A 102 -0.70 0.15 12.47
C ARG A 102 -1.25 0.80 11.21
N VAL A 103 -0.91 0.30 10.02
CA VAL A 103 -1.46 0.88 8.79
C VAL A 103 -2.94 0.53 8.62
N MET A 104 -3.39 -0.64 9.10
CA MET A 104 -4.82 -0.97 9.15
C MET A 104 -5.58 -0.04 10.11
N ASP A 105 -5.04 0.24 11.31
CA ASP A 105 -5.65 1.16 12.27
C ASP A 105 -5.79 2.57 11.69
N LEU A 106 -4.77 3.06 10.98
CA LEU A 106 -4.82 4.38 10.30
C LEU A 106 -5.84 4.41 9.17
N LEU A 107 -5.96 3.33 8.39
CA LEU A 107 -6.94 3.22 7.33
C LEU A 107 -8.37 3.17 7.88
N GLU A 108 -8.60 2.42 8.95
CA GLU A 108 -9.90 2.35 9.64
C GLU A 108 -10.28 3.71 10.23
N ARG A 109 -9.33 4.41 10.85
CA ARG A 109 -9.55 5.77 11.34
C ARG A 109 -9.91 6.73 10.20
N ARG A 110 -9.24 6.65 9.04
CA ARG A 110 -9.55 7.50 7.88
C ARG A 110 -10.93 7.20 7.32
N ILE A 111 -11.31 5.92 7.21
CA ILE A 111 -12.66 5.50 6.81
C ILE A 111 -13.71 6.12 7.74
N SER A 112 -13.51 5.99 9.07
CA SER A 112 -14.44 6.52 10.07
C SER A 112 -14.56 8.05 10.00
N MET A 113 -13.45 8.77 9.82
CA MET A 113 -13.47 10.23 9.65
C MET A 113 -14.20 10.67 8.38
N THR A 114 -13.99 9.97 7.26
CA THR A 114 -14.71 10.25 6.00
C THR A 114 -16.21 9.97 6.14
N GLU A 115 -16.61 8.90 6.84
CA GLU A 115 -18.02 8.61 7.13
C GLU A 115 -18.67 9.73 7.97
N GLN A 116 -18.01 10.15 9.05
CA GLN A 116 -18.46 11.28 9.88
C GLN A 116 -18.56 12.58 9.09
N ARG A 117 -17.63 12.84 8.17
CA ARG A 117 -17.65 14.04 7.33
C ARG A 117 -18.85 14.05 6.39
N ILE A 118 -19.16 12.91 5.77
CA ILE A 118 -20.36 12.75 4.91
C ILE A 118 -21.62 13.02 5.73
N GLU A 119 -21.74 12.42 6.93
CA GLU A 119 -22.89 12.63 7.81
C GLU A 119 -23.05 14.11 8.19
N GLN A 120 -21.97 14.77 8.58
CA GLN A 120 -22.00 16.20 8.92
C GLN A 120 -22.48 17.06 7.74
N LEU A 121 -21.93 16.84 6.54
CA LEU A 121 -22.35 17.59 5.35
C LEU A 121 -23.82 17.37 5.01
N GLN A 122 -24.35 16.17 5.24
CA GLN A 122 -25.78 15.86 5.05
C GLN A 122 -26.67 16.56 6.07
N VAL A 123 -26.22 16.67 7.32
CA VAL A 123 -26.91 17.45 8.36
C VAL A 123 -26.92 18.92 7.99
N ASP A 124 -25.79 19.47 7.54
CA ASP A 124 -25.66 20.87 7.13
C ASP A 124 -26.65 21.22 5.99
N ILE A 125 -26.78 20.36 4.97
CA ILE A 125 -27.79 20.51 3.91
C ILE A 125 -29.21 20.52 4.50
N THR A 126 -29.49 19.61 5.42
CA THR A 126 -30.83 19.47 6.02
C THR A 126 -31.20 20.70 6.86
N GLU A 127 -30.25 21.23 7.63
CA GLU A 127 -30.45 22.45 8.41
C GLU A 127 -30.68 23.68 7.54
N GLN A 128 -29.86 23.88 6.50
CA GLN A 128 -30.02 25.00 5.57
C GLN A 128 -31.37 24.95 4.85
N ARG A 129 -31.82 23.75 4.45
CA ARG A 129 -33.17 23.54 3.88
C ARG A 129 -34.27 23.93 4.87
N TYR A 130 -34.13 23.58 6.15
CA TYR A 130 -35.10 23.92 7.18
C TYR A 130 -35.16 25.43 7.45
N ARG A 131 -34.02 26.12 7.37
CA ARG A 131 -33.94 27.59 7.55
C ARG A 131 -34.51 28.39 6.37
N GLY A 132 -34.83 27.72 5.25
CA GLY A 132 -35.30 28.39 4.04
C GLY A 132 -34.23 29.25 3.37
N GLU A 133 -32.95 28.99 3.64
CA GLU A 133 -31.84 29.67 2.99
C GLU A 133 -31.79 29.24 1.51
N VAL A 134 -31.90 30.20 0.59
CA VAL A 134 -31.72 29.98 -0.85
C VAL A 134 -30.23 29.95 -1.17
N SER A 135 -29.52 29.02 -0.52
CA SER A 135 -28.12 28.76 -0.80
C SER A 135 -28.02 27.79 -1.97
N ASP A 136 -26.99 27.98 -2.81
CA ASP A 136 -26.65 27.01 -3.84
C ASP A 136 -26.08 25.74 -3.17
N PHE A 137 -26.92 24.72 -3.02
CA PHE A 137 -26.54 23.45 -2.41
C PHE A 137 -25.55 22.64 -3.25
N SER A 138 -25.31 23.01 -4.52
CA SER A 138 -24.47 22.25 -5.44
C SER A 138 -23.07 22.01 -4.87
N ILE A 139 -22.48 23.01 -4.21
CA ILE A 139 -21.14 22.90 -3.61
C ILE A 139 -21.11 21.83 -2.52
N ILE A 140 -22.10 21.79 -1.62
CA ILE A 140 -22.13 20.82 -0.52
C ILE A 140 -22.47 19.41 -1.06
N GLU A 141 -23.36 19.32 -2.05
CA GLU A 141 -23.67 18.06 -2.72
C GLU A 141 -22.45 17.48 -3.46
N ASP A 142 -21.63 18.35 -4.05
CA ASP A 142 -20.37 17.99 -4.68
C ASP A 142 -19.34 17.50 -3.67
N ASP A 143 -19.17 18.20 -2.54
CA ASP A 143 -18.31 17.75 -1.43
C ASP A 143 -18.73 16.36 -0.94
N ILE A 144 -20.03 16.13 -0.72
CA ILE A 144 -20.55 14.81 -0.32
C ILE A 144 -20.19 13.74 -1.34
N LYS A 145 -20.29 14.07 -2.63
CA LYS A 145 -20.00 13.11 -3.71
C LYS A 145 -18.52 12.76 -3.76
N ILE A 146 -17.62 13.73 -3.54
CA ILE A 146 -16.17 13.46 -3.49
C ILE A 146 -15.78 12.64 -2.26
N GLU A 147 -16.38 12.90 -1.11
CA GLU A 147 -16.16 12.12 0.10
C GLU A 147 -16.68 10.68 -0.06
N LYS A 148 -17.81 10.49 -0.75
CA LYS A 148 -18.33 9.14 -1.08
C LYS A 148 -17.39 8.36 -2.00
N LEU A 149 -16.82 9.01 -3.03
CA LEU A 149 -15.83 8.38 -3.91
C LEU A 149 -14.55 8.03 -3.14
N THR A 150 -14.11 8.92 -2.25
CA THR A 150 -12.97 8.67 -1.35
C THR A 150 -13.25 7.46 -0.44
N LEU A 151 -14.43 7.40 0.17
CA LEU A 151 -14.83 6.30 1.06
C LEU A 151 -14.85 4.95 0.34
N ASP A 152 -15.40 4.92 -0.88
CA ASP A 152 -15.48 3.72 -1.71
C ASP A 152 -14.08 3.19 -2.12
N TYR A 153 -13.15 4.09 -2.45
CA TYR A 153 -11.74 3.76 -2.63
C TYR A 153 -11.12 3.19 -1.33
N LEU A 154 -11.26 3.87 -0.19
CA LEU A 154 -10.67 3.44 1.08
C LEU A 154 -11.21 2.08 1.55
N LYS A 155 -12.50 1.82 1.35
CA LYS A 155 -13.12 0.51 1.63
C LYS A 155 -12.55 -0.58 0.72
N SER A 156 -12.33 -0.29 -0.56
CA SER A 156 -11.67 -1.22 -1.49
C SER A 156 -10.23 -1.53 -1.05
N LYS A 157 -9.47 -0.51 -0.64
CA LYS A 157 -8.10 -0.66 -0.07
C LYS A 157 -8.10 -1.52 1.19
N ARG A 158 -9.07 -1.33 2.09
CA ARG A 158 -9.21 -2.12 3.32
C ARG A 158 -9.47 -3.60 3.02
N ILE A 159 -10.46 -3.88 2.16
CA ILE A 159 -10.82 -5.24 1.76
C ILE A 159 -9.61 -5.95 1.16
N PHE A 160 -8.88 -5.27 0.27
CA PHE A 160 -7.68 -5.82 -0.34
C PHE A 160 -6.62 -6.22 0.70
N ARG A 161 -6.33 -5.34 1.67
CA ARG A 161 -5.34 -5.60 2.72
C ARG A 161 -5.74 -6.70 3.68
N GLN A 162 -7.01 -6.78 4.07
CA GLN A 162 -7.52 -7.82 4.98
C GLN A 162 -7.38 -9.24 4.41
N GLN A 163 -7.36 -9.38 3.09
CA GLN A 163 -7.25 -10.70 2.45
C GLN A 163 -5.86 -11.33 2.57
N ASN A 164 -4.84 -10.61 3.05
CA ASN A 164 -3.44 -11.05 3.22
C ASN A 164 -2.97 -12.02 2.12
N THR A 165 -3.27 -11.67 0.87
CA THR A 165 -3.10 -12.56 -0.27
C THR A 165 -1.67 -12.53 -0.78
N ARG A 166 -1.11 -13.70 -1.08
CA ARG A 166 0.15 -13.84 -1.82
C ARG A 166 -0.05 -14.14 -3.31
N SER A 167 -1.28 -14.01 -3.81
CA SER A 167 -1.63 -14.28 -5.21
C SER A 167 -1.40 -13.05 -6.08
N GLY A 168 -0.44 -13.11 -7.00
CA GLY A 168 -0.18 -12.03 -7.97
C GLY A 168 -1.42 -11.61 -8.77
N LYS A 169 -2.30 -12.57 -9.13
CA LYS A 169 -3.59 -12.28 -9.78
C LYS A 169 -4.44 -11.27 -8.99
N ARG A 170 -4.50 -11.39 -7.66
CA ARG A 170 -5.36 -10.50 -6.84
C ARG A 170 -4.80 -9.10 -6.76
N PHE A 171 -3.47 -8.95 -6.70
CA PHE A 171 -2.81 -7.65 -6.80
C PHE A 171 -3.14 -6.99 -8.14
N TYR A 172 -3.05 -7.74 -9.24
CA TYR A 172 -3.40 -7.25 -10.56
C TYR A 172 -4.88 -6.86 -10.67
N ASP A 173 -5.81 -7.71 -10.24
CA ASP A 173 -7.25 -7.43 -10.27
C ASP A 173 -7.60 -6.18 -9.43
N TYR A 174 -6.93 -5.98 -8.29
CA TYR A 174 -7.07 -4.78 -7.47
C TYR A 174 -6.59 -3.52 -8.20
N ALA A 175 -5.41 -3.57 -8.83
CA ALA A 175 -4.89 -2.46 -9.62
C ALA A 175 -5.84 -2.09 -10.77
N VAL A 176 -6.30 -3.09 -11.54
CA VAL A 176 -7.28 -2.89 -12.64
C VAL A 176 -8.54 -2.21 -12.12
N LYS A 177 -9.06 -2.64 -10.96
CA LYS A 177 -10.23 -2.01 -10.34
C LYS A 177 -9.98 -0.53 -10.04
N LEU A 178 -8.81 -0.18 -9.50
CA LEU A 178 -8.47 1.23 -9.24
C LEU A 178 -8.42 2.05 -10.53
N ILE A 179 -7.76 1.52 -11.56
CA ILE A 179 -7.49 2.23 -12.82
C ILE A 179 -8.73 2.38 -13.70
N GLU A 180 -9.52 1.32 -13.83
CA GLU A 180 -10.63 1.28 -14.78
C GLU A 180 -11.95 1.72 -14.14
N GLU A 181 -12.09 1.62 -12.82
CA GLU A 181 -13.31 1.98 -12.11
C GLU A 181 -13.14 3.26 -11.28
N LYS A 182 -12.14 3.32 -10.38
CA LYS A 182 -12.08 4.39 -9.36
C LYS A 182 -11.54 5.71 -9.91
N ILE A 183 -10.40 5.68 -10.59
CA ILE A 183 -9.77 6.88 -11.15
C ILE A 183 -10.70 7.60 -12.15
N PRO A 184 -11.33 6.94 -13.14
CA PRO A 184 -12.17 7.61 -14.12
C PRO A 184 -13.40 8.26 -13.50
N ASN A 185 -13.99 7.61 -12.48
CA ASN A 185 -15.13 8.16 -11.76
C ASN A 185 -14.77 9.46 -11.01
N ILE A 186 -13.59 9.50 -10.40
CA ILE A 186 -13.07 10.69 -9.73
C ILE A 186 -12.73 11.78 -10.75
N ILE A 187 -11.97 11.48 -11.80
CA ILE A 187 -11.60 12.45 -12.84
C ILE A 187 -12.84 13.06 -13.50
N LYS A 188 -13.83 12.22 -13.88
CA LYS A 188 -15.08 12.68 -14.50
C LYS A 188 -15.82 13.68 -13.60
N PHE A 189 -15.82 13.42 -12.29
CA PHE A 189 -16.45 14.33 -11.34
C PHE A 189 -15.67 15.65 -11.21
N LEU A 190 -14.34 15.59 -11.07
CA LEU A 190 -13.52 16.79 -10.90
C LEU A 190 -13.53 17.70 -12.13
N ALA A 191 -13.53 17.11 -13.33
CA ALA A 191 -13.65 17.85 -14.59
C ALA A 191 -14.94 18.67 -14.66
N SER A 192 -15.99 18.27 -13.92
CA SER A 192 -17.25 19.00 -13.86
C SER A 192 -17.25 20.14 -12.84
N ASN A 193 -16.39 20.08 -11.80
CA ASN A 193 -16.55 20.88 -10.58
C ASN A 193 -15.32 21.71 -10.19
N SER A 194 -14.26 21.75 -11.01
CA SER A 194 -13.05 22.56 -10.80
C SER A 194 -12.40 22.41 -9.40
N MET A 195 -12.60 21.26 -8.74
CA MET A 195 -12.03 20.96 -7.44
C MET A 195 -10.61 20.42 -7.55
N ASN A 196 -9.70 20.88 -6.68
CA ASN A 196 -8.35 20.36 -6.59
C ASN A 196 -8.32 19.13 -5.65
N THR A 197 -8.26 17.94 -6.21
CA THR A 197 -8.07 16.69 -5.45
C THR A 197 -6.89 15.87 -5.97
N ASN A 198 -5.87 16.55 -6.52
CA ASN A 198 -4.69 15.89 -7.09
C ASN A 198 -4.10 14.86 -6.12
N GLY A 199 -4.06 15.16 -4.81
CA GLY A 199 -3.55 14.22 -3.80
C GLY A 199 -4.32 12.89 -3.69
N LEU A 200 -5.64 12.85 -3.94
CA LEU A 200 -6.40 11.59 -3.93
C LEU A 200 -6.09 10.75 -5.16
N ILE A 201 -6.03 11.39 -6.33
CA ILE A 201 -5.69 10.72 -7.59
C ILE A 201 -4.27 10.16 -7.51
N ASP A 202 -3.32 10.94 -7.01
CA ASP A 202 -1.92 10.53 -6.81
C ASP A 202 -1.83 9.32 -5.87
N GLU A 203 -2.59 9.32 -4.78
CA GLU A 203 -2.64 8.18 -3.85
C GLU A 203 -3.18 6.91 -4.52
N ILE A 204 -4.27 7.02 -5.30
CA ILE A 204 -4.86 5.88 -6.00
C ILE A 204 -3.91 5.35 -7.08
N TYR A 205 -3.23 6.25 -7.79
CA TYR A 205 -2.20 5.87 -8.76
C TYR A 205 -1.05 5.12 -8.10
N GLN A 206 -0.55 5.60 -6.96
CA GLN A 206 0.53 4.94 -6.24
C GLN A 206 0.12 3.54 -5.77
N ASP A 207 -1.08 3.40 -5.19
CA ASP A 207 -1.61 2.09 -4.77
C ASP A 207 -1.75 1.12 -5.95
N ALA A 208 -2.20 1.61 -7.11
CA ALA A 208 -2.34 0.81 -8.31
C ALA A 208 -0.97 0.38 -8.88
N GLU A 209 0.01 1.30 -8.90
CA GLU A 209 1.38 1.02 -9.31
C GLU A 209 2.02 -0.05 -8.42
N ASP A 210 1.98 0.15 -7.10
CA ASP A 210 2.52 -0.79 -6.11
C ASP A 210 1.90 -2.19 -6.29
N ALA A 211 0.59 -2.24 -6.56
CA ALA A 211 -0.11 -3.49 -6.80
C ALA A 211 0.32 -4.17 -8.10
N ILE A 212 0.50 -3.45 -9.21
CA ILE A 212 0.99 -4.07 -10.47
C ILE A 212 2.41 -4.60 -10.28
N ARG A 213 3.31 -3.81 -9.69
CA ARG A 213 4.68 -4.25 -9.41
C ARG A 213 4.69 -5.50 -8.55
N LYS A 214 3.86 -5.53 -7.50
CA LYS A 214 3.77 -6.71 -6.65
C LYS A 214 3.21 -7.93 -7.38
N ALA A 215 2.27 -7.74 -8.31
CA ALA A 215 1.80 -8.81 -9.18
C ALA A 215 2.94 -9.38 -10.04
N PHE A 216 3.78 -8.51 -10.62
CA PHE A 216 4.92 -8.90 -11.45
C PHE A 216 6.00 -9.63 -10.64
N GLU A 217 6.34 -9.14 -9.44
CA GLU A 217 7.25 -9.83 -8.51
C GLU A 217 6.78 -11.24 -8.16
N LEU A 218 5.46 -11.45 -8.11
CA LEU A 218 4.84 -12.75 -7.85
C LEU A 218 4.64 -13.58 -9.13
N GLY A 219 5.23 -13.17 -10.25
CA GLY A 219 5.19 -13.86 -11.55
C GLY A 219 3.87 -13.73 -12.31
N PHE A 220 2.94 -12.89 -11.86
CA PHE A 220 1.69 -12.63 -12.58
C PHE A 220 1.87 -11.44 -13.52
N ILE A 221 2.55 -11.70 -14.63
CA ILE A 221 2.85 -10.69 -15.64
C ILE A 221 1.75 -10.70 -16.71
N ARG A 222 1.20 -9.51 -17.00
CA ARG A 222 0.21 -9.31 -18.06
C ARG A 222 0.67 -8.12 -18.91
N PRO A 223 0.64 -8.21 -20.26
CA PRO A 223 1.04 -7.09 -21.11
C PRO A 223 0.30 -5.79 -20.79
N ARG A 224 -1.00 -5.88 -20.50
CA ARG A 224 -1.81 -4.72 -20.11
C ARG A 224 -1.35 -4.05 -18.79
N GLY A 225 -0.66 -4.79 -17.92
CA GLY A 225 0.00 -4.24 -16.74
C GLY A 225 1.11 -3.24 -17.09
N TYR A 226 1.90 -3.53 -18.13
CA TYR A 226 2.92 -2.59 -18.62
C TYR A 226 2.30 -1.33 -19.19
N LEU A 227 1.19 -1.43 -19.95
CA LEU A 227 0.46 -0.26 -20.43
C LEU A 227 0.02 0.65 -19.27
N TYR A 228 -0.45 0.07 -18.16
CA TYR A 228 -0.80 0.88 -16.99
C TYR A 228 0.41 1.51 -16.30
N LEU A 229 1.50 0.76 -16.12
CA LEU A 229 2.74 1.31 -15.54
C LEU A 229 3.30 2.46 -16.38
N MET A 230 3.36 2.31 -17.71
CA MET A 230 3.78 3.39 -18.61
C MET A 230 2.91 4.63 -18.43
N ARG A 231 1.58 4.49 -18.33
CA ARG A 231 0.68 5.62 -18.09
C ARG A 231 0.91 6.29 -16.73
N PHE A 232 1.28 5.53 -15.70
CA PHE A 232 1.60 6.09 -14.39
C PHE A 232 2.89 6.91 -14.43
N TYR A 233 3.92 6.39 -15.10
CA TYR A 233 5.18 7.10 -15.27
C TYR A 233 5.02 8.37 -16.11
N ASP A 234 4.28 8.29 -17.22
CA ASP A 234 3.92 9.45 -18.04
C ASP A 234 3.18 10.52 -17.21
N PHE A 235 2.17 10.11 -16.43
CA PHE A 235 1.47 11.01 -15.50
C PHE A 235 2.40 11.68 -14.47
N LYS A 236 3.43 10.96 -14.00
CA LYS A 236 4.47 11.47 -13.08
C LYS A 236 5.60 12.22 -13.79
N GLN A 237 5.54 12.38 -15.11
CA GLN A 237 6.60 12.98 -15.94
C GLN A 237 7.94 12.22 -15.86
N GLN A 238 7.88 10.92 -15.60
CA GLN A 238 9.00 9.97 -15.54
C GLN A 238 9.17 9.27 -16.89
N MET A 239 9.51 10.04 -17.92
CA MET A 239 9.47 9.56 -19.31
C MET A 239 10.43 8.39 -19.57
N ARG A 240 11.59 8.36 -18.89
CA ARG A 240 12.58 7.29 -19.09
C ARG A 240 12.11 5.97 -18.49
N GLU A 241 11.50 6.02 -17.31
CA GLU A 241 10.87 4.86 -16.69
C GLU A 241 9.67 4.35 -17.51
N ALA A 242 8.91 5.25 -18.15
CA ALA A 242 7.87 4.88 -19.10
C ALA A 242 8.45 4.16 -20.32
N TYR A 243 9.56 4.66 -20.88
CA TYR A 243 10.25 4.06 -22.02
C TYR A 243 10.82 2.67 -21.69
N ASP A 244 11.55 2.54 -20.59
CA ASP A 244 12.15 1.26 -20.16
C ASP A 244 11.04 0.21 -19.94
N CYS A 245 9.93 0.62 -19.29
CA CYS A 245 8.75 -0.22 -19.10
C CYS A 245 8.10 -0.64 -20.42
N GLY A 246 8.13 0.22 -21.45
CA GLY A 246 7.66 -0.11 -22.78
C GLY A 246 8.56 -1.11 -23.49
N CYS A 247 9.88 -0.98 -23.35
CA CYS A 247 10.86 -1.92 -23.88
C CYS A 247 10.67 -3.32 -23.28
N ASP A 248 10.57 -3.43 -21.95
CA ASP A 248 10.28 -4.69 -21.26
C ASP A 248 8.98 -5.35 -21.76
N ALA A 249 7.97 -4.55 -22.08
CA ALA A 249 6.69 -5.05 -22.57
C ALA A 249 6.81 -5.69 -23.97
N LEU A 250 7.69 -5.15 -24.83
CA LEU A 250 7.92 -5.66 -26.18
C LEU A 250 8.62 -7.02 -26.20
N GLU A 251 9.31 -7.39 -25.13
CA GLU A 251 9.91 -8.73 -24.99
C GLU A 251 8.85 -9.84 -24.82
N ILE A 252 7.61 -9.47 -24.50
CA ILE A 252 6.49 -10.38 -24.28
C ILE A 252 5.59 -10.37 -25.51
N ASP A 253 5.41 -11.53 -26.17
CA ASP A 253 4.52 -11.61 -27.33
C ASP A 253 3.07 -11.28 -26.94
N HIS A 254 2.51 -10.24 -27.56
CA HIS A 254 1.17 -9.76 -27.29
C HIS A 254 0.55 -8.99 -28.47
N HIS A 255 -0.79 -8.99 -28.52
CA HIS A 255 -1.58 -8.29 -29.55
C HIS A 255 -2.35 -7.08 -29.01
N ILE A 256 -1.81 -6.39 -28.00
CA ILE A 256 -2.44 -5.19 -27.42
C ILE A 256 -2.02 -3.94 -28.20
N LEU A 257 -2.83 -3.52 -29.17
CA LEU A 257 -2.57 -2.36 -30.02
C LEU A 257 -2.29 -1.08 -29.22
N ASP A 258 -3.09 -0.81 -28.18
CA ASP A 258 -2.95 0.38 -27.34
C ASP A 258 -1.58 0.47 -26.66
N LEU A 259 -0.95 -0.67 -26.37
CA LEU A 259 0.37 -0.72 -25.76
C LEU A 259 1.43 -0.22 -26.74
N TYR A 260 1.45 -0.76 -27.96
CA TYR A 260 2.40 -0.34 -28.99
C TYR A 260 2.21 1.14 -29.37
N ARG A 261 0.96 1.59 -29.49
CA ARG A 261 0.67 3.01 -29.78
C ARG A 261 1.14 3.94 -28.67
N PHE A 262 0.90 3.57 -27.42
CA PHE A 262 1.32 4.38 -26.28
C PHE A 262 2.86 4.38 -26.16
N HIS A 263 3.51 3.22 -26.29
CA HIS A 263 4.97 3.17 -26.26
C HIS A 263 5.60 3.96 -27.42
N LEU A 264 5.02 3.91 -28.63
CA LEU A 264 5.46 4.72 -29.77
C LEU A 264 5.45 6.22 -29.46
N GLN A 265 4.41 6.71 -28.77
CA GLN A 265 4.33 8.12 -28.33
C GLN A 265 5.43 8.48 -27.32
N ILE A 266 5.71 7.58 -26.38
CA ILE A 266 6.81 7.74 -25.42
C ILE A 266 8.17 7.75 -26.14
N CYS A 267 8.41 6.83 -27.09
CA CYS A 267 9.63 6.80 -27.88
C CYS A 267 9.87 8.12 -28.61
N TRP A 268 8.86 8.68 -29.30
CA TRP A 268 9.01 9.97 -29.96
C TRP A 268 9.35 11.10 -28.98
N SER A 269 8.73 11.08 -27.80
CA SER A 269 9.04 12.06 -26.76
C SER A 269 10.48 11.94 -26.25
N ILE A 270 11.00 10.72 -26.05
CA ILE A 270 12.41 10.50 -25.67
C ILE A 270 13.35 10.92 -26.80
N TYR A 271 13.03 10.59 -28.05
CA TYR A 271 13.84 10.93 -29.23
C TYR A 271 14.08 12.44 -29.36
N ASP A 272 13.04 13.23 -29.06
CA ASP A 272 13.11 14.69 -29.11
C ASP A 272 13.87 15.27 -27.91
N LEU A 273 13.74 14.65 -26.72
CA LEU A 273 14.32 15.16 -25.47
C LEU A 273 15.78 14.76 -25.24
N TYR A 274 16.23 13.60 -25.75
CA TYR A 274 17.53 13.00 -25.41
C TYR A 274 18.31 12.64 -26.69
N GLU A 275 19.24 13.51 -27.09
CA GLU A 275 20.02 13.33 -28.33
C GLU A 275 20.88 12.06 -28.31
N ASP A 276 21.45 11.73 -27.15
CA ASP A 276 22.34 10.58 -26.97
C ASP A 276 21.61 9.23 -27.15
N ASP A 277 20.29 9.20 -26.96
CA ASP A 277 19.47 7.99 -27.03
C ASP A 277 18.82 7.78 -28.42
N ARG A 278 19.01 8.70 -29.38
CA ARG A 278 18.24 8.72 -30.64
C ARG A 278 18.34 7.44 -31.48
N GLU A 279 19.53 6.85 -31.58
CA GLU A 279 19.75 5.64 -32.38
C GLU A 279 18.99 4.45 -31.78
N ASP A 280 19.12 4.23 -30.48
CA ASP A 280 18.44 3.17 -29.74
C ASP A 280 16.92 3.36 -29.76
N VAL A 281 16.44 4.59 -29.56
CA VAL A 281 15.00 4.90 -29.57
C VAL A 281 14.40 4.71 -30.96
N MET A 282 15.14 5.05 -32.03
CA MET A 282 14.71 4.84 -33.42
C MET A 282 14.51 3.36 -33.73
N HIS A 283 15.32 2.46 -33.14
CA HIS A 283 15.10 1.02 -33.24
C HIS A 283 13.70 0.64 -32.70
N TYR A 284 13.34 1.11 -31.50
CA TYR A 284 12.04 0.82 -30.89
C TYR A 284 10.85 1.50 -31.58
N ILE A 285 11.03 2.69 -32.16
CA ILE A 285 10.02 3.34 -33.02
C ILE A 285 9.67 2.41 -34.18
N ASN A 286 10.68 1.91 -34.91
CA ASN A 286 10.47 1.02 -36.04
C ASN A 286 9.82 -0.31 -35.62
N LEU A 287 10.26 -0.88 -34.49
CA LEU A 287 9.69 -2.11 -33.95
C LEU A 287 8.22 -1.96 -33.55
N ASN A 288 7.85 -0.84 -32.91
CA ASN A 288 6.45 -0.54 -32.60
C ASN A 288 5.61 -0.40 -33.87
N LYS A 289 6.07 0.37 -34.87
CA LYS A 289 5.35 0.53 -36.16
C LYS A 289 5.13 -0.83 -36.85
N GLN A 290 6.16 -1.67 -36.92
CA GLN A 290 6.06 -3.01 -37.51
C GLN A 290 5.02 -3.88 -36.78
N ASN A 291 5.01 -3.87 -35.45
CA ASN A 291 4.04 -4.62 -34.66
C ASN A 291 2.61 -4.10 -34.84
N ILE A 292 2.43 -2.79 -34.91
CA ILE A 292 1.13 -2.16 -35.19
C ILE A 292 0.63 -2.56 -36.57
N CYS A 293 1.46 -2.46 -37.62
CA CYS A 293 1.16 -2.91 -38.97
C CYS A 293 0.71 -4.38 -38.99
N ARG A 294 1.46 -5.26 -38.31
CA ARG A 294 1.13 -6.69 -38.18
C ARG A 294 -0.22 -6.93 -37.51
N ILE A 295 -0.59 -6.18 -36.48
CA ILE A 295 -1.86 -6.32 -35.76
C ILE A 295 -3.04 -5.80 -36.59
N LEU A 296 -2.84 -4.69 -37.30
CA LEU A 296 -3.88 -4.04 -38.10
C LEU A 296 -4.04 -4.63 -39.51
N GLY A 297 -3.07 -5.40 -40.00
CA GLY A 297 -3.07 -5.92 -41.36
C GLY A 297 -2.86 -4.82 -42.41
N VAL A 298 -2.01 -3.84 -42.11
CA VAL A 298 -1.66 -2.73 -43.02
C VAL A 298 -0.16 -2.69 -43.26
N THR A 299 0.29 -2.06 -44.35
CA THR A 299 1.73 -2.01 -44.66
C THR A 299 2.46 -0.90 -43.91
N GLU A 300 1.77 0.21 -43.61
CA GLU A 300 2.38 1.38 -43.00
C GLU A 300 1.42 2.08 -42.02
N VAL A 301 1.99 2.66 -40.97
CA VAL A 301 1.31 3.54 -40.02
C VAL A 301 2.09 4.82 -39.79
N ASP A 302 1.39 5.90 -39.47
CA ASP A 302 1.97 7.19 -39.14
C ASP A 302 2.70 7.18 -37.78
N ASP A 303 3.20 8.34 -37.36
CA ASP A 303 3.93 8.48 -36.08
C ASP A 303 3.04 8.30 -34.84
N ARG A 304 1.71 8.26 -35.01
CA ARG A 304 0.73 7.96 -33.97
C ARG A 304 0.30 6.49 -33.99
N GLY A 305 0.77 5.71 -34.96
CA GLY A 305 0.37 4.32 -35.14
C GLY A 305 -1.00 4.16 -35.79
N GLU A 306 -1.49 5.17 -36.52
CA GLU A 306 -2.71 5.11 -37.32
C GLU A 306 -2.40 4.67 -38.76
N PRO A 307 -3.25 3.84 -39.39
CA PRO A 307 -3.08 3.45 -40.79
C PRO A 307 -3.01 4.65 -41.74
N ILE A 308 -2.04 4.62 -42.65
CA ILE A 308 -2.00 5.58 -43.76
C ILE A 308 -2.99 5.10 -44.83
N LEU A 309 -3.91 5.96 -45.29
CA LEU A 309 -5.06 5.58 -46.14
C LEU A 309 -4.67 4.85 -47.44
N ASP A 310 -3.47 5.09 -47.96
CA ASP A 310 -2.96 4.44 -49.18
C ASP A 310 -2.39 3.02 -48.92
N ALA A 311 -2.30 2.59 -47.67
CA ALA A 311 -1.67 1.34 -47.21
C ALA A 311 -2.66 0.19 -46.92
N ILE A 312 -3.95 0.36 -47.25
CA ILE A 312 -4.97 -0.66 -47.05
C ILE A 312 -4.92 -1.67 -48.20
N GLU A 313 -4.21 -2.78 -47.99
CA GLU A 313 -4.29 -3.92 -48.90
C GLU A 313 -5.69 -4.55 -48.80
N PHE A 314 -6.53 -4.31 -49.81
CA PHE A 314 -7.75 -5.10 -50.00
C PHE A 314 -7.35 -6.54 -50.36
N ASN A 315 -7.15 -7.38 -49.36
CA ASN A 315 -7.17 -8.83 -49.52
C ASN A 315 -8.62 -9.25 -49.82
N LEU A 316 -9.00 -9.17 -51.09
CA LEU A 316 -10.23 -9.74 -51.66
C LEU A 316 -10.10 -11.24 -51.87
#